data_AF-A0A537IIX6-F1
#
_entry.id   AF-A0A537IIX6-F1
#
_cell.length_a   1.000
_cell.length_b   1.000
_cell.length_c   1.000
_cell.angle_alpha   90.00
_cell.angle_beta   90.00
_cell.angle_gamma   90.00
#
_symmetry.space_group_name_H-M   'P 1'
#
loop_
_entity.id
_entity.type
_entity.pdbx_description
1 polymer ?
#
loop_
_entity_poly.entity_id
_entity_poly.type
_entity_poly.pdbx_seq_one_letter_code
_entity_poly.pdbx_strand_id
1 'polypeptide(L)'
;MEFSSTSYASQIRKIVDKHQKWRAEECLNLIPSENVTSHTVRQLLSGDMGHRYRADDRFYKGTKFMDELESFGEKIACEVFGADWATLRPLSGHMADMIMVSTLAKPGGSILTVSPADGGYPGLSDQAGYPTRKGSRVDRR
;
A
#
# COMPACT_ATOMS: atom_id res chain seq x y z
N MET A 1 -28.44 23.99 14.89
CA MET A 1 -28.00 23.59 13.54
C MET A 1 -28.25 22.10 13.41
N GLU A 2 -29.25 21.69 12.63
CA GLU A 2 -29.49 20.27 12.36
C GLU A 2 -28.50 19.80 11.30
N PHE A 3 -27.57 18.93 11.70
CA PHE A 3 -26.61 18.32 10.79
C PHE A 3 -27.19 17.01 10.26
N SER A 4 -27.71 17.02 9.03
CA SER A 4 -28.16 15.82 8.32
C SER A 4 -26.96 15.12 7.64
N SER A 5 -26.89 13.79 7.71
CA SER A 5 -25.85 12.96 7.06
C SER A 5 -25.72 13.22 5.55
N THR A 6 -26.82 13.59 4.89
CA THR A 6 -26.86 13.99 3.48
C THR A 6 -26.07 15.27 3.19
N SER A 7 -26.00 16.19 4.16
CA SER A 7 -25.24 17.43 4.03
C SER A 7 -23.73 17.17 3.99
N TYR A 8 -23.21 16.30 4.87
CA TYR A 8 -21.79 15.97 4.92
C TYR A 8 -21.31 15.18 3.69
N ALA A 9 -22.10 14.20 3.24
CA ALA A 9 -21.75 13.42 2.05
C ALA A 9 -21.64 14.31 0.79
N SER A 10 -22.53 15.30 0.66
CA SER A 10 -22.47 16.30 -0.41
C SER A 10 -21.21 17.15 -0.33
N GLN A 11 -20.82 17.59 0.88
CA GLN A 11 -19.60 18.37 1.07
C GLN A 11 -18.33 17.57 0.74
N ILE A 12 -18.24 16.32 1.21
CA ILE A 12 -17.13 15.42 0.88
C ILE A 12 -17.01 15.26 -0.64
N ARG A 13 -18.13 15.00 -1.32
CA ARG A 13 -18.15 14.89 -2.79
C ARG A 13 -17.63 16.15 -3.47
N LYS A 14 -18.09 17.33 -3.05
CA LYS A 14 -17.61 18.61 -3.61
C LYS A 14 -16.11 18.79 -3.44
N ILE A 15 -15.53 18.39 -2.30
CA ILE A 15 -14.08 18.47 -2.06
C ILE A 15 -13.33 17.49 -2.98
N VAL A 16 -13.82 16.25 -3.08
CA VAL A 16 -13.24 15.21 -3.93
C VAL A 16 -13.28 15.61 -5.41
N ASP A 17 -14.40 16.16 -5.88
CA ASP A 17 -14.57 16.61 -7.27
C ASP A 17 -13.61 17.76 -7.60
N LYS A 18 -13.44 18.72 -6.68
CA LYS A 18 -12.45 19.80 -6.83
C LYS A 18 -11.03 19.24 -6.95
N HIS A 19 -10.64 18.30 -6.09
CA HIS A 19 -9.32 17.66 -6.15
C HIS A 19 -9.11 16.93 -7.47
N GLN A 20 -10.10 16.17 -7.94
CA GLN A 20 -10.02 15.44 -9.22
C GLN A 20 -9.84 16.39 -10.40
N LYS A 21 -10.65 17.45 -10.48
CA LYS A 21 -10.51 18.47 -11.54
C LYS A 21 -9.14 19.13 -11.51
N TRP A 22 -8.69 19.55 -10.32
CA TRP A 22 -7.39 20.19 -10.16
C TRP A 22 -6.26 19.27 -10.65
N ARG A 23 -6.24 18.00 -10.21
CA ARG A 23 -5.21 17.03 -10.60
C ARG A 23 -5.24 16.64 -12.07
N ALA A 24 -6.41 16.65 -12.70
CA ALA A 24 -6.57 16.19 -14.08
C ALA A 24 -6.38 17.30 -15.13
N GLU A 25 -6.80 18.54 -14.81
CA GLU A 25 -6.94 19.61 -15.81
C GLU A 25 -6.11 20.85 -15.49
N GLU A 26 -5.83 21.13 -14.21
CA GLU A 26 -5.29 22.41 -13.77
C GLU A 26 -3.86 22.30 -13.21
N CYS A 27 -3.37 21.07 -12.96
CA CYS A 27 -2.09 20.79 -12.33
C CYS A 27 -1.16 20.03 -13.28
N LEU A 28 0.04 20.57 -13.51
CA LEU A 28 1.14 19.79 -14.05
C LEU A 28 1.83 19.05 -12.90
N ASN A 29 1.57 17.75 -12.77
CA ASN A 29 2.15 16.94 -11.71
C ASN A 29 3.61 16.56 -12.03
N LEU A 30 4.55 17.09 -11.25
CA LEU A 30 5.99 16.78 -11.37
C LEU A 30 6.53 15.94 -10.21
N ILE A 31 5.65 15.40 -9.35
CA ILE A 31 6.06 14.50 -8.26
C ILE A 31 6.39 13.13 -8.87
N PRO A 32 7.65 12.65 -8.77
CA PRO A 32 8.10 11.46 -9.50
C PRO A 32 7.48 10.14 -9.02
N SER A 33 6.97 10.11 -7.79
CA SER A 33 6.33 8.93 -7.20
C SER A 33 4.82 8.86 -7.44
N GLU A 34 4.22 9.89 -8.05
CA GLU A 34 2.79 9.94 -8.30
C GLU A 34 2.46 9.56 -9.75
N ASN A 35 1.30 8.93 -9.95
CA ASN A 35 0.86 8.52 -11.28
C ASN A 35 -0.68 8.48 -11.39
N VAL A 36 -1.19 8.41 -12.61
CA VAL A 36 -2.63 8.33 -12.91
C VAL A 36 -3.02 6.88 -13.16
N THR A 37 -3.80 6.29 -12.26
CA THR A 37 -4.34 4.93 -12.45
C THR A 37 -5.36 4.88 -13.57
N SER A 38 -5.41 3.75 -14.30
CA SER A 38 -6.37 3.56 -15.39
C SER A 38 -7.81 3.47 -14.89
N HIS A 39 -8.77 3.77 -15.78
CA HIS A 39 -10.20 3.69 -15.46
C HIS A 39 -10.61 2.29 -14.98
N THR A 40 -10.11 1.25 -15.66
CA THR A 40 -10.37 -0.16 -15.31
C THR A 40 -9.91 -0.49 -13.89
N VAL A 41 -8.70 -0.06 -13.49
CA VAL A 41 -8.21 -0.29 -12.12
C VAL A 41 -9.11 0.38 -11.09
N ARG A 42 -9.54 1.63 -11.34
CA ARG A 42 -10.44 2.35 -10.43
C ARG A 42 -11.79 1.66 -10.28
N GLN A 43 -12.36 1.17 -11.38
CA GLN A 43 -13.62 0.40 -11.35
C GLN A 43 -13.49 -0.87 -10.51
N LEU A 44 -12.42 -1.64 -10.72
CA LEU A 44 -12.17 -2.87 -9.95
C LEU A 44 -12.00 -2.58 -8.45
N LEU A 45 -11.26 -1.52 -8.08
CA LEU A 45 -11.08 -1.10 -6.69
C LEU A 45 -12.38 -0.67 -6.00
N SER A 46 -13.34 -0.13 -6.75
CA SER A 46 -14.68 0.20 -6.22
C SER A 46 -15.65 -0.98 -6.18
N GLY A 47 -15.21 -2.16 -6.63
CA GLY A 47 -16.03 -3.36 -6.72
C GLY A 47 -16.26 -4.07 -5.39
N ASP A 48 -17.12 -5.08 -5.44
CA ASP A 48 -17.58 -5.85 -4.27
C ASP A 48 -16.47 -6.57 -3.50
N MET A 49 -15.35 -6.90 -4.15
CA MET A 49 -14.23 -7.60 -3.52
C MET A 49 -13.66 -6.85 -2.31
N GLY A 50 -13.67 -5.50 -2.33
CA GLY A 50 -13.22 -4.67 -1.21
C GLY A 50 -14.09 -4.78 0.05
N HIS A 51 -15.25 -5.44 -0.03
CA HIS A 51 -16.18 -5.65 1.08
C HIS A 51 -16.16 -7.07 1.63
N ARG A 52 -15.25 -7.93 1.15
CA ARG A 52 -15.18 -9.35 1.51
C ARG A 52 -13.99 -9.63 2.41
N TYR A 53 -14.22 -10.47 3.41
CA TYR A 53 -13.16 -10.99 4.27
C TYR A 53 -12.59 -12.28 3.68
N ARG A 54 -11.27 -12.44 3.81
CA ARG A 54 -10.52 -13.65 3.44
C ARG A 54 -9.43 -13.88 4.49
N ALA A 55 -9.22 -15.13 4.84
CA ALA A 55 -8.17 -15.58 5.77
C ALA A 55 -7.46 -16.81 5.19
N ASP A 56 -6.18 -17.01 5.53
CA ASP A 56 -5.35 -18.10 4.98
C ASP A 56 -5.84 -19.48 5.39
N ASP A 57 -6.36 -19.60 6.60
CA ASP A 57 -7.00 -20.81 7.13
C ASP A 57 -8.37 -21.11 6.50
N ARG A 58 -8.79 -20.31 5.50
CA ARG A 58 -10.10 -20.39 4.86
C ARG A 58 -11.25 -20.37 5.88
N PHE A 59 -11.07 -19.65 6.98
CA PHE A 59 -12.09 -19.45 8.00
C PHE A 59 -13.34 -18.80 7.38
N TYR A 60 -13.15 -17.68 6.67
CA TYR A 60 -14.19 -17.04 5.88
C TYR A 60 -14.49 -17.86 4.62
N LYS A 61 -15.78 -18.05 4.32
CA LYS A 61 -16.26 -18.83 3.17
C LYS A 61 -16.59 -17.93 1.99
N GLY A 62 -16.74 -18.53 0.81
CA GLY A 62 -17.10 -17.80 -0.41
C GLY A 62 -15.93 -17.08 -1.10
N THR A 63 -14.68 -17.46 -0.80
CA THR A 63 -13.49 -16.75 -1.29
C THR A 63 -12.96 -17.24 -2.64
N LYS A 64 -13.64 -18.19 -3.31
CA LYS A 64 -13.10 -18.89 -4.50
C LYS A 64 -12.54 -17.96 -5.59
N PHE A 65 -13.20 -16.83 -5.86
CA PHE A 65 -12.77 -15.86 -6.88
C PHE A 65 -11.69 -14.90 -6.38
N MET A 66 -11.57 -14.69 -5.06
CA MET A 66 -10.45 -13.95 -4.48
C MET A 66 -9.18 -14.81 -4.52
N ASP A 67 -9.29 -16.09 -4.21
CA ASP A 67 -8.19 -17.05 -4.31
C ASP A 67 -7.67 -17.14 -5.77
N GLU A 68 -8.59 -17.19 -6.74
CA GLU A 68 -8.26 -17.19 -8.18
C GLU A 68 -7.54 -15.90 -8.60
N LEU A 69 -8.04 -14.73 -8.18
CA LEU A 69 -7.44 -13.44 -8.50
C LEU A 69 -6.04 -13.29 -7.88
N GLU A 70 -5.87 -13.69 -6.62
CA GLU A 70 -4.58 -13.65 -5.92
C GLU A 70 -3.55 -14.52 -6.64
N SER A 71 -3.90 -15.79 -6.94
CA SER A 71 -3.01 -16.71 -7.65
C SER A 71 -2.64 -16.22 -9.05
N PHE A 72 -3.60 -15.69 -9.80
CA PHE A 72 -3.34 -15.18 -11.15
C PHE A 72 -2.48 -13.91 -11.10
N GLY A 73 -2.74 -13.01 -10.16
CA GLY A 73 -1.97 -11.78 -9.98
C GLY A 73 -0.52 -12.04 -9.54
N GLU A 74 -0.30 -12.99 -8.63
CA GLU A 74 1.06 -13.40 -8.22
C GLU A 74 1.84 -13.99 -9.39
N LYS A 75 1.19 -14.83 -10.22
CA LYS A 75 1.79 -15.34 -11.46
C LYS A 75 2.21 -14.21 -12.40
N ILE A 76 1.33 -13.24 -12.66
CA ILE A 76 1.66 -12.08 -13.50
C ILE A 76 2.84 -11.31 -12.91
N ALA A 77 2.86 -11.09 -11.59
CA ALA A 77 3.98 -10.39 -10.95
C ALA A 77 5.30 -11.14 -11.16
N CYS A 78 5.32 -12.46 -10.98
CA CYS A 78 6.51 -13.26 -11.29
C CYS A 78 6.95 -13.12 -12.75
N GLU A 79 6.03 -13.18 -13.71
CA GLU A 79 6.33 -13.05 -15.14
C GLU A 79 6.87 -11.65 -15.49
N VAL A 80 6.26 -10.59 -14.95
CA VAL A 80 6.65 -9.20 -15.23
C VAL A 80 8.03 -8.86 -14.64
N PHE A 81 8.32 -9.34 -13.42
CA PHE A 81 9.54 -9.00 -12.70
C PHE A 81 10.65 -10.06 -12.80
N GLY A 82 10.39 -11.19 -13.47
CA GLY A 82 11.34 -12.30 -13.58
C GLY A 82 11.67 -12.93 -12.22
N ALA A 83 10.69 -13.03 -11.33
CA ALA A 83 10.86 -13.53 -9.97
C ALA A 83 10.38 -14.99 -9.83
N ASP A 84 11.03 -15.76 -8.95
CA ASP A 84 10.57 -17.11 -8.61
C ASP A 84 9.27 -17.10 -7.78
N TRP A 85 9.09 -16.07 -6.97
CA TRP A 85 7.96 -15.91 -6.05
C TRP A 85 7.51 -14.45 -5.97
N ALA A 86 6.21 -14.23 -5.83
CA ALA A 86 5.60 -12.94 -5.59
C ALA A 86 4.45 -13.08 -4.60
N THR A 87 4.14 -12.01 -3.87
CA THR A 87 2.92 -11.93 -3.06
C THR A 87 2.24 -10.58 -3.21
N LEU A 88 0.92 -10.59 -3.35
CA LEU A 88 0.09 -9.38 -3.51
C LEU A 88 -0.54 -8.90 -2.20
N ARG A 89 -0.25 -9.57 -1.09
CA ARG A 89 -0.89 -9.32 0.21
C ARG A 89 -0.43 -8.06 0.95
N PRO A 90 0.81 -7.56 0.80
CA PRO A 90 1.21 -6.31 1.44
C PRO A 90 0.33 -5.14 0.97
N LEU A 91 -0.26 -4.41 1.91
CA LEU A 91 -1.18 -3.31 1.62
C LEU A 91 -0.48 -2.08 1.00
N SER A 92 0.83 -1.95 1.21
CA SER A 92 1.66 -0.86 0.69
C SER A 92 3.15 -1.24 0.73
N GLY A 93 4.01 -0.43 0.09
CA GLY A 93 5.45 -0.65 0.11
C GLY A 93 6.04 -0.69 1.53
N HIS A 94 5.66 0.27 2.39
CA HIS A 94 6.13 0.28 3.78
C HIS A 94 5.74 -0.99 4.55
N MET A 95 4.53 -1.51 4.33
CA MET A 95 4.10 -2.77 4.95
C MET A 95 4.88 -3.97 4.42
N ALA A 96 5.23 -3.97 3.12
CA ALA A 96 6.11 -4.99 2.55
C ALA A 96 7.49 -4.97 3.21
N ASP A 97 8.07 -3.78 3.41
CA ASP A 97 9.35 -3.63 4.13
C ASP A 97 9.24 -4.16 5.56
N MET A 98 8.18 -3.79 6.29
CA MET A 98 7.86 -4.30 7.65
C MET A 98 7.82 -5.82 7.70
N ILE A 99 7.17 -6.46 6.73
CA ILE A 99 7.08 -7.92 6.65
C ILE A 99 8.46 -8.52 6.39
N MET A 100 9.23 -7.98 5.44
CA MET A 100 10.56 -8.46 5.09
C MET A 100 11.50 -8.41 6.30
N VAL A 101 11.59 -7.23 6.94
CA VAL A 101 12.45 -7.03 8.10
C VAL A 101 12.04 -7.93 9.26
N SER A 102 10.75 -7.99 9.59
CA SER A 102 10.28 -8.80 10.72
C SER A 102 10.47 -10.30 10.52
N THR A 103 10.52 -10.76 9.26
CA THR A 103 10.69 -12.17 8.91
C THR A 103 12.17 -12.56 8.85
N LEU A 104 13.03 -11.69 8.30
CA LEU A 104 14.42 -12.02 7.99
C LEU A 104 15.42 -11.49 9.04
N ALA A 105 15.12 -10.37 9.68
CA ALA A 105 16.00 -9.80 10.70
C ALA A 105 15.72 -10.40 12.08
N LYS A 106 16.79 -10.59 12.86
CA LYS A 106 16.65 -10.97 14.27
C LYS A 106 16.25 -9.73 15.08
N PRO A 107 15.42 -9.89 16.13
CA PRO A 107 15.26 -8.85 17.15
C PRO A 107 16.63 -8.41 17.69
N GLY A 108 16.93 -7.10 17.66
CA GLY A 108 18.25 -6.58 18.02
C GLY A 108 19.30 -6.59 16.90
N GLY A 109 19.00 -7.18 15.74
CA GLY A 109 19.85 -7.17 14.56
C GLY A 109 19.97 -5.77 13.95
N SER A 110 21.01 -5.56 13.15
CA SER A 110 21.19 -4.28 12.44
C SER A 110 20.66 -4.37 11.01
N ILE A 111 20.14 -3.26 10.50
CA ILE A 111 19.68 -3.11 9.12
C ILE A 111 20.41 -1.89 8.56
N LEU A 112 20.92 -2.02 7.34
CA LEU A 112 21.56 -0.92 6.62
C LEU A 112 20.54 -0.30 5.67
N THR A 113 20.39 1.02 5.72
CA THR A 113 19.51 1.78 4.83
C THR A 113 20.21 3.04 4.36
N VAL A 114 19.77 3.58 3.22
CA VAL A 114 20.21 4.91 2.80
C VAL A 114 19.54 5.95 3.69
N SER A 115 20.32 6.92 4.18
CA SER A 115 19.81 8.04 4.97
C SER A 115 18.79 8.87 4.17
N PRO A 116 17.68 9.35 4.77
CA PRO A 116 16.74 10.24 4.08
C PRO A 116 17.37 11.55 3.59
N ALA A 117 18.43 12.03 4.26
CA ALA A 117 19.19 13.20 3.81
C ALA A 117 19.90 12.97 2.47
N ASP A 118 20.18 11.70 2.16
CA ASP A 118 20.85 11.24 0.94
C ASP A 118 19.87 10.57 -0.04
N GLY A 119 18.57 10.84 0.11
CA GLY A 119 17.52 10.33 -0.79
C GLY A 119 16.93 8.97 -0.40
N GLY A 120 17.26 8.44 0.77
CA GLY A 120 16.69 7.20 1.28
C GLY A 120 15.21 7.30 1.70
N TYR A 121 14.51 6.16 1.69
CA TYR A 121 13.12 6.11 2.15
C TYR A 121 13.04 6.25 3.68
N PRO A 122 12.32 7.25 4.22
CA PRO A 122 12.29 7.49 5.67
C PRO A 122 11.63 6.37 6.45
N GLY A 123 10.76 5.57 5.84
CA GLY A 123 10.00 4.53 6.53
C GLY A 123 10.85 3.47 7.25
N LEU A 124 12.09 3.24 6.82
CA LEU A 124 13.01 2.29 7.48
C LEU A 124 14.04 2.97 8.37
N SER A 125 13.93 4.30 8.55
CA SER A 125 14.80 5.05 9.44
C SER A 125 14.40 4.88 10.91
N ASP A 126 15.33 5.18 11.80
CA ASP A 126 15.09 5.33 13.24
C ASP A 126 14.00 6.35 13.59
N GLN A 127 13.74 7.32 12.71
CA GLN A 127 12.72 8.35 12.91
C GLN A 127 11.31 7.90 12.55
N ALA A 128 11.15 6.88 11.70
CA ALA A 128 9.84 6.41 11.25
C ALA A 128 9.10 5.54 12.29
N GLY A 129 9.66 5.40 13.50
CA GLY A 129 9.03 4.63 14.56
C GLY A 129 8.98 3.14 14.27
N TYR A 130 9.87 2.64 13.40
CA TYR A 130 10.08 1.21 13.25
C TYR A 130 10.31 0.65 14.65
N PRO A 131 9.48 -0.30 15.12
CA PRO A 131 9.65 -0.83 16.44
C PRO A 131 11.04 -1.46 16.45
N THR A 132 11.95 -0.80 17.17
CA THR A 132 13.20 -1.36 17.67
C THR A 132 12.80 -2.45 18.66
N ARG A 133 12.12 -3.49 18.18
CA ARG A 133 11.65 -4.62 18.97
C ARG A 133 12.93 -5.33 19.39
N LYS A 134 13.42 -4.95 20.57
CA LYS A 134 14.65 -5.39 21.23
C LYS A 134 15.98 -4.89 20.64
N GLY A 135 16.09 -3.60 20.32
CA GLY A 135 17.42 -2.96 20.20
C GLY A 135 18.13 -3.07 18.84
N SER A 136 17.38 -3.22 17.76
CA SER A 136 17.93 -3.14 16.40
C SER A 136 18.50 -1.74 16.14
N ARG A 137 19.65 -1.68 15.47
CA ARG A 137 20.32 -0.42 15.11
C ARG A 137 20.22 -0.22 13.61
N VAL A 138 19.75 0.96 13.21
CA VAL A 138 19.88 1.41 11.82
C VAL A 138 21.27 2.04 11.70
N ASP A 139 22.17 1.40 10.97
CA ASP A 139 23.47 2.01 10.65
C ASP A 139 23.29 2.95 9.45
N ARG A 140 23.88 4.14 9.51
CA ARG A 140 23.68 5.26 8.57
C ARG A 140 24.94 5.59 7.76
N ARG A 141 25.84 4.63 7.57
CA ARG A 141 27.09 4.86 6.84
C ARG A 141 26.85 5.20 5.37
#